data_AF-A0AAU7BJK2-F1
#
_entry.id   AF-A0AAU7BJK2-F1
#
_cell.length_a   1.000
_cell.length_b   1.000
_cell.length_c   1.000
_cell.angle_alpha   90.00
_cell.angle_beta   90.00
_cell.angle_gamma   90.00
#
_symmetry.space_group_name_H-M   'P 1'
#
loop_
_entity.id
_entity.type
_entity.pdbx_description
1 polymer ?
#
loop_
_entity_poly.entity_id
_entity_poly.type
_entity_poly.pdbx_seq_one_letter_code
_entity_poly.pdbx_strand_id
1 'polypeptide(L)'
;MQEISNLPVENNWQALAREAFRDDIDLQQRAITISVLQMVDAPEDMDARVALWSEQHRGMVERWRAMLDDLRNATGTDYAMYAVANRELVDLAMSGQAAVVPS
;
A
#
# COMPACT_ATOMS: atom_id res chain seq x y z
N MET A 1 4.95 8.42 4.08
CA MET A 1 6.15 7.88 4.77
C MET A 1 6.56 8.61 6.06
N GLN A 2 5.75 9.54 6.62
CA GLN A 2 6.12 10.21 7.88
C GLN A 2 5.63 9.48 9.15
N GLU A 3 4.51 8.75 9.10
CA GLU A 3 3.91 8.22 10.33
C GLU A 3 4.65 7.02 10.95
N ILE A 4 5.21 6.09 10.15
CA ILE A 4 6.06 5.00 10.68
C ILE A 4 7.26 5.56 11.43
N SER A 5 7.71 6.75 11.04
CA SER A 5 8.83 7.40 11.69
C SER A 5 8.51 7.86 13.12
N ASN A 6 7.23 7.90 13.49
CA ASN A 6 6.74 8.32 14.80
C ASN A 6 6.47 7.16 15.76
N LEU A 7 6.60 5.90 15.31
CA LEU A 7 6.48 4.73 16.20
C LEU A 7 7.58 4.77 17.29
N PRO A 8 7.24 4.62 18.58
CA PRO A 8 8.23 4.59 19.65
C PRO A 8 9.24 3.45 19.44
N VAL A 9 10.51 3.72 19.71
CA VAL A 9 11.58 2.71 19.65
C VAL A 9 12.18 2.59 21.04
N GLU A 10 11.84 1.51 21.73
CA GLU A 10 12.29 1.18 23.07
C GLU A 10 13.41 0.13 23.05
N ASN A 11 13.59 -0.58 21.94
CA ASN A 11 14.63 -1.60 21.78
C ASN A 11 15.07 -1.79 20.31
N ASN A 12 16.13 -2.58 20.12
CA ASN A 12 16.71 -2.85 18.81
C ASN A 12 15.75 -3.58 17.85
N TRP A 13 14.90 -4.47 18.35
CA TRP A 13 13.92 -5.19 17.52
C TRP A 13 12.84 -4.26 16.97
N GLN A 14 12.41 -3.28 17.76
CA GLN A 14 11.47 -2.26 17.31
C GLN A 14 12.09 -1.31 16.26
N ALA A 15 13.39 -1.02 16.36
CA ALA A 15 14.11 -0.30 15.31
C ALA A 15 14.11 -1.08 13.99
N LEU A 16 14.46 -2.37 14.04
CA LEU A 16 14.44 -3.28 12.89
C LEU A 16 13.04 -3.41 12.28
N ALA A 17 12.00 -3.51 13.11
CA ALA A 17 10.62 -3.59 12.63
C ALA A 17 10.18 -2.32 11.88
N ARG A 18 10.61 -1.13 12.33
CA ARG A 18 10.33 0.12 11.60
C ARG A 18 11.02 0.19 10.25
N GLU A 19 12.25 -0.30 10.16
CA GLU A 19 12.99 -0.39 8.91
C GLU A 19 12.30 -1.37 7.95
N ALA A 20 11.98 -2.58 8.43
CA ALA A 20 11.26 -3.59 7.65
C ALA A 20 9.92 -3.06 7.12
N PHE A 21 9.11 -2.36 7.94
CA PHE A 21 7.85 -1.78 7.46
C PHE A 21 8.05 -0.70 6.39
N ARG A 22 9.15 0.06 6.44
CA ARG A 22 9.46 1.06 5.41
C ARG A 22 9.80 0.38 4.09
N ASP A 23 10.62 -0.65 4.14
CA ASP A 23 11.03 -1.42 2.97
C ASP A 23 9.83 -2.14 2.34
N ASP A 24 8.96 -2.74 3.16
CA ASP A 24 7.73 -3.39 2.69
C ASP A 24 6.81 -2.41 1.94
N ILE A 25 6.62 -1.20 2.46
CA ILE A 25 5.79 -0.18 1.80
C ILE A 25 6.40 0.28 0.49
N ASP A 26 7.73 0.43 0.41
CA ASP A 26 8.41 0.76 -0.84
C ASP A 26 8.18 -0.33 -1.89
N LEU A 27 8.33 -1.60 -1.49
CA LEU A 27 8.06 -2.75 -2.36
C LEU A 27 6.62 -2.76 -2.87
N GLN A 28 5.65 -2.49 -2.00
CA GLN A 28 4.22 -2.47 -2.36
C GLN A 28 3.89 -1.29 -3.28
N GLN A 29 4.42 -0.10 -3.00
CA GLN A 29 4.26 1.07 -3.88
C GLN A 29 4.83 0.80 -5.27
N ARG A 30 6.02 0.17 -5.34
CA ARG A 30 6.63 -0.23 -6.60
C ARG A 30 5.78 -1.25 -7.34
N ALA A 31 5.24 -2.26 -6.64
CA ALA A 31 4.35 -3.25 -7.23
C ALA A 31 3.09 -2.62 -7.85
N ILE A 32 2.43 -1.71 -7.12
CA ILE A 32 1.26 -0.97 -7.61
C ILE A 32 1.66 -0.11 -8.82
N THR A 33 2.79 0.58 -8.76
CA THR A 33 3.29 1.42 -9.86
C THR A 33 3.53 0.60 -11.12
N ILE A 34 4.18 -0.57 -11.00
CA ILE A 34 4.40 -1.49 -12.11
C ILE A 34 3.06 -1.97 -12.68
N SER A 35 2.10 -2.35 -11.83
CA SER A 35 0.76 -2.78 -12.26
C SER A 35 0.05 -1.71 -13.08
N VAL A 36 0.06 -0.44 -12.64
CA VAL A 36 -0.50 0.69 -13.40
C VAL A 36 0.20 0.85 -14.75
N LEU A 37 1.54 0.79 -14.77
CA LEU A 37 2.31 0.96 -16.00
C LEU A 37 2.12 -0.18 -17.02
N GLN A 38 1.85 -1.39 -16.54
CA GLN A 38 1.68 -2.60 -17.35
C GLN A 38 0.24 -2.85 -17.82
N MET A 39 -0.70 -1.94 -17.53
CA MET A 39 -2.07 -2.07 -18.02
C MET A 39 -2.13 -2.11 -19.55
N VAL A 40 -2.79 -3.13 -20.08
CA VAL A 40 -3.10 -3.26 -21.51
C VAL A 40 -4.29 -2.35 -21.86
N ASP A 41 -4.26 -1.75 -23.06
CA ASP A 41 -5.32 -0.88 -23.59
C ASP A 41 -5.70 0.30 -22.67
N ALA A 42 -4.73 0.80 -21.88
CA ALA A 42 -4.94 1.92 -20.98
C ALA A 42 -4.62 3.28 -21.62
N PRO A 43 -5.26 4.38 -21.17
CA PRO A 43 -4.99 5.74 -21.64
C PRO A 43 -3.50 6.09 -21.62
N GLU A 44 -3.02 6.89 -22.58
CA GLU A 44 -1.64 7.43 -22.56
C GLU A 44 -1.44 8.46 -21.45
N ASP A 45 -2.50 9.22 -21.14
CA ASP A 45 -2.52 10.15 -20.01
C ASP A 45 -2.43 9.39 -18.68
N MET A 46 -1.45 9.77 -17.85
CA MET A 46 -1.13 9.03 -16.63
C MET A 46 -2.22 9.16 -15.58
N ASP A 47 -2.85 10.32 -15.45
CA ASP A 47 -3.91 10.54 -14.47
C ASP A 47 -5.14 9.72 -14.83
N ALA A 48 -5.53 9.71 -16.11
CA ALA A 48 -6.60 8.86 -16.62
C ALA A 48 -6.29 7.37 -16.45
N ARG A 49 -5.04 6.95 -16.65
CA ARG A 49 -4.60 5.57 -16.43
C ARG A 49 -4.69 5.16 -14.96
N VAL A 50 -4.21 6.00 -14.04
CA VAL A 50 -4.32 5.76 -12.58
C VAL A 50 -5.79 5.71 -12.15
N ALA A 51 -6.64 6.58 -12.70
CA ALA A 51 -8.08 6.56 -12.44
C ALA A 51 -8.72 5.25 -12.90
N LEU A 52 -8.41 4.79 -14.11
CA LEU A 52 -8.88 3.50 -14.63
C LEU A 52 -8.39 2.32 -13.79
N TRP A 53 -7.11 2.31 -13.40
CA TRP A 53 -6.57 1.28 -12.52
C TRP A 53 -7.30 1.25 -11.18
N SER A 54 -7.50 2.42 -10.57
CA SER A 54 -8.19 2.56 -9.29
C SER A 54 -9.64 2.09 -9.37
N GLU A 55 -10.30 2.32 -10.51
CA GLU A 55 -11.66 1.86 -10.79
C GLU A 55 -11.73 0.32 -10.89
N GLN A 56 -10.80 -0.30 -11.62
CA GLN A 56 -10.72 -1.76 -11.76
C GLN A 56 -10.45 -2.45 -10.41
N HIS A 57 -9.71 -1.79 -9.51
CA HIS A 57 -9.34 -2.30 -8.19
C HIS A 57 -10.10 -1.61 -7.05
N ARG A 58 -11.25 -0.99 -7.34
CA ARG A 58 -11.97 -0.09 -6.42
C ARG A 58 -12.11 -0.67 -5.01
N GLY A 59 -12.57 -1.92 -4.89
CA GLY A 59 -12.80 -2.52 -3.57
C GLY A 59 -11.55 -2.62 -2.70
N MET A 60 -10.39 -2.90 -3.31
CA MET A 60 -9.11 -2.93 -2.58
C MET A 60 -8.62 -1.52 -2.26
N VAL A 61 -8.79 -0.57 -3.18
CA VAL A 61 -8.44 0.84 -2.97
C VAL A 61 -9.28 1.45 -1.83
N GLU A 62 -10.58 1.17 -1.78
CA GLU A 62 -11.49 1.64 -0.74
C GLU A 62 -11.13 1.04 0.64
N ARG A 63 -10.86 -0.26 0.70
CA ARG A 63 -10.38 -0.91 1.93
C ARG A 63 -9.08 -0.28 2.44
N TRP A 64 -8.11 -0.08 1.56
CA TRP A 64 -6.86 0.57 1.92
C TRP A 64 -7.06 2.01 2.42
N ARG A 65 -7.92 2.79 1.76
CA ARG A 65 -8.25 4.15 2.19
C ARG A 65 -8.92 4.17 3.56
N ALA A 66 -9.87 3.27 3.81
CA ALA A 66 -10.51 3.14 5.11
C ALA A 66 -9.50 2.82 6.22
N MET A 67 -8.57 1.89 5.95
CA MET A 67 -7.47 1.58 6.89
C MET A 67 -6.57 2.78 7.17
N LEU A 68 -6.24 3.59 6.15
CA LEU A 68 -5.48 4.82 6.35
C LEU A 68 -6.23 5.85 7.19
N ASP A 69 -7.54 5.98 7.00
CA ASP A 69 -8.36 6.89 7.78
C ASP A 69 -8.51 6.43 9.23
N ASP A 70 -8.66 5.13 9.48
CA ASP A 70 -8.64 4.55 10.82
C ASP A 70 -7.29 4.79 11.52
N LEU A 71 -6.18 4.59 10.81
CA LEU A 71 -4.83 4.81 11.35
C LEU A 71 -4.61 6.27 11.75
N ARG A 72 -5.04 7.23 10.92
CA ARG A 72 -4.92 8.68 11.19
C ARG A 72 -5.78 9.15 12.36
N ASN A 73 -6.93 8.51 12.57
CA ASN A 73 -7.87 8.87 13.63
C ASN A 73 -7.58 8.15 14.96
N ALA A 74 -6.69 7.17 14.97
CA ALA A 74 -6.32 6.44 16.18
C ALA A 74 -5.56 7.33 17.18
N THR A 75 -5.91 7.23 18.46
CA THR A 75 -5.16 7.88 19.54
C THR A 75 -3.94 7.04 19.90
N GLY A 76 -2.84 7.30 19.20
CA GLY A 76 -1.60 6.53 19.30
C GLY A 76 -1.61 5.34 18.34
N THR A 77 -0.48 5.11 17.68
CA THR A 77 -0.28 3.97 16.77
C THR A 77 0.76 3.03 17.35
N ASP A 78 0.52 1.73 17.27
CA ASP A 78 1.47 0.69 17.67
C ASP A 78 1.89 -0.19 16.48
N TYR A 79 2.85 -1.09 16.73
CA TYR A 79 3.38 -1.98 15.71
C TYR A 79 2.33 -2.97 15.16
N ALA A 80 1.32 -3.34 15.95
CA ALA A 80 0.27 -4.25 15.49
C ALA A 80 -0.66 -3.55 14.50
N MET A 81 -1.01 -2.29 14.75
CA MET A 81 -1.79 -1.47 13.80
C MET A 81 -1.06 -1.32 12.46
N TYR A 82 0.26 -1.11 12.48
CA TYR A 82 1.05 -1.07 11.25
C TYR A 82 1.13 -2.40 10.53
N ALA A 83 1.18 -3.53 11.25
CA ALA A 83 1.14 -4.85 10.63
C ALA A 83 -0.19 -5.09 9.89
N VAL A 84 -1.31 -4.64 10.46
CA VAL A 84 -2.64 -4.70 9.82
C VAL A 84 -2.69 -3.79 8.59
N ALA A 85 -2.21 -2.55 8.70
CA ALA A 85 -2.14 -1.64 7.57
C ALA A 85 -1.27 -2.20 6.43
N ASN A 86 -0.09 -2.74 6.77
CA ASN A 86 0.82 -3.36 5.79
C ASN A 86 0.12 -4.50 5.04
N ARG A 87 -0.67 -5.33 5.74
CA ARG A 87 -1.44 -6.41 5.12
C ARG A 87 -2.46 -5.89 4.09
N GLU A 88 -3.25 -4.88 4.44
CA GLU A 88 -4.23 -4.31 3.49
C GLU A 88 -3.54 -3.71 2.25
N LEU A 89 -2.34 -3.12 2.42
CA LEU A 89 -1.56 -2.61 1.30
C LEU A 89 -0.96 -3.73 0.44
N VAL A 90 -0.52 -4.84 1.02
CA VAL A 90 -0.12 -6.05 0.29
C VAL A 90 -1.29 -6.57 -0.55
N ASP A 91 -2.48 -6.70 0.03
CA ASP A 91 -3.66 -7.21 -0.68
C ASP A 91 -4.01 -6.32 -1.89
N LEU A 92 -3.92 -4.99 -1.74
CA LEU A 92 -4.05 -4.05 -2.85
C LEU A 92 -2.98 -4.26 -3.92
N ALA A 93 -1.70 -4.37 -3.53
CA ALA A 93 -0.60 -4.57 -4.47
C ALA A 93 -0.72 -5.89 -5.24
N MET A 94 -1.17 -6.97 -4.60
CA MET A 94 -1.40 -8.28 -5.23
C MET A 94 -2.58 -8.26 -6.21
N SER A 95 -3.64 -7.49 -5.91
CA SER A 95 -4.79 -7.38 -6.82
C SER A 95 -4.39 -6.89 -8.21
N GLY A 96 -3.40 -5.99 -8.29
CA GLY A 96 -2.85 -5.48 -9.54
C GLY A 96 -1.91 -6.44 -10.29
N GLN A 97 -1.38 -7.48 -9.63
CA GLN A 97 -0.51 -8.48 -10.26
C GLN A 97 -1.32 -9.62 -10.90
N ALA A 98 -2.48 -9.96 -10.33
CA ALA A 98 -3.37 -10.98 -10.87
C ALA A 98 -3.92 -10.62 -12.27
N ALA A 99 -4.01 -9.32 -12.57
CA ALA A 99 -4.46 -8.81 -13.88
C ALA A 99 -3.41 -8.97 -15.01
N VAL A 100 -2.15 -9.31 -14.69
CA VAL A 100 -1.03 -9.31 -15.65
C VAL A 100 -0.78 -10.67 -16.29
N VAL A 101 -1.58 -11.72 -16.03
CA VAL A 101 -1.38 -13.03 -16.67
C VAL A 101 -2.02 -13.06 -18.07
N PRO A 102 -1.24 -13.06 -19.17
CA PRO A 102 -1.78 -13.26 -20.51
C PRO A 102 -1.85 -14.78 -20.79
N SER A 103 -2.89 -15.20 -21.53
CA SER A 103 -2.93 -16.54 -22.15
C SER A 103 -2.03 -16.61 -23.38
#